data_AF-A0A3N5EIR4-F1
#
_entry.id   AF-A0A3N5EIR4-F1
#
_cell.length_a   1.000
_cell.length_b   1.000
_cell.length_c   1.000
_cell.angle_alpha   90.00
_cell.angle_beta   90.00
_cell.angle_gamma   90.00
#
_symmetry.space_group_name_H-M   'P 1'
#
loop_
_entity.id
_entity.type
_entity.pdbx_description
1 polymer ?
#
loop_
_entity_poly.entity_id
_entity_poly.type
_entity_poly.pdbx_seq_one_letter_code
_entity_poly.pdbx_strand_id
1 'polypeptide(L)'
;METMKYKNHDVFEANSLNLENLEKVGNDSTGWTIYYTDKTNNYIMFYPFSEYHGGGQSYLININDNEINDWIMNNPHFENEIRDQIEKINGL
;
A
#
# COMPACT_ATOMS: atom_id res chain seq x y z
N MET A 1 -6.24 -10.55 11.23
CA MET A 1 -5.41 -9.70 10.35
C MET A 1 -4.71 -8.72 11.25
N GLU A 2 -3.38 -8.74 11.30
CA GLU A 2 -2.66 -7.63 11.91
C GLU A 2 -2.74 -6.44 10.98
N THR A 3 -3.31 -5.35 11.49
CA THR A 3 -3.43 -4.09 10.78
C THR A 3 -2.42 -3.14 11.41
N MET A 4 -1.47 -2.66 10.62
CA MET A 4 -0.55 -1.60 11.00
C MET A 4 -1.19 -0.25 10.69
N LYS A 5 -0.88 0.77 11.47
CA LYS A 5 -1.25 2.16 11.15
C LYS A 5 -0.07 2.90 10.54
N TYR A 6 -0.27 3.48 9.37
CA TYR A 6 0.62 4.51 8.81
C TYR A 6 -0.09 5.85 8.90
N LYS A 7 0.37 6.71 9.81
CA LYS A 7 -0.34 7.96 10.17
C LYS A 7 -1.78 7.60 10.59
N ASN A 8 -2.79 8.08 9.86
CA ASN A 8 -4.21 7.81 10.12
C ASN A 8 -4.81 6.75 9.18
N HIS A 9 -3.96 6.00 8.46
CA HIS A 9 -4.38 5.03 7.45
C HIS A 9 -4.08 3.61 7.88
N ASP A 10 -4.96 2.69 7.49
CA ASP A 10 -4.79 1.26 7.71
C ASP A 10 -3.91 0.66 6.64
N VAL A 11 -2.92 -0.11 7.08
CA VAL A 11 -2.01 -0.89 6.25
C VAL A 11 -2.16 -2.36 6.61
N PHE A 12 -2.31 -3.20 5.60
CA PHE A 12 -2.45 -4.64 5.78
C PHE A 12 -1.79 -5.39 4.63
N GLU A 13 -1.41 -6.64 4.86
CA GLU A 13 -0.91 -7.51 3.80
C GLU A 13 -1.99 -7.71 2.74
N ALA A 14 -1.62 -7.60 1.45
CA ALA A 14 -2.60 -7.69 0.37
C ALA A 14 -3.24 -9.08 0.25
N ASN A 15 -2.53 -10.13 0.69
CA ASN A 15 -3.05 -11.51 0.76
C ASN A 15 -4.27 -11.66 1.69
N SER A 16 -4.48 -10.69 2.57
CA SER A 16 -5.51 -10.73 3.60
C SER A 16 -6.81 -10.06 3.17
N LEU A 17 -6.80 -9.33 2.05
CA LEU A 17 -7.98 -8.69 1.48
C LEU A 17 -8.44 -9.45 0.23
N ASN A 18 -9.76 -9.64 0.08
CA ASN A 18 -10.29 -10.09 -1.20
C ASN A 18 -10.27 -8.93 -2.21
N LEU A 19 -9.22 -8.88 -3.04
CA LEU A 19 -9.05 -7.88 -4.09
C LEU A 19 -10.12 -7.96 -5.19
N GLU A 20 -10.92 -9.03 -5.27
CA GLU A 20 -11.96 -9.19 -6.30
C GLU A 20 -13.05 -8.11 -6.23
N ASN A 21 -13.23 -7.48 -5.08
CA ASN A 21 -14.19 -6.38 -4.90
C ASN A 21 -13.60 -5.00 -5.19
N LEU A 22 -12.31 -4.93 -5.54
CA LEU A 22 -11.61 -3.69 -5.84
C LEU A 22 -11.47 -3.50 -7.34
N GLU A 23 -11.80 -2.30 -7.83
CA GLU A 23 -11.57 -1.90 -9.20
C GLU A 23 -10.15 -1.34 -9.33
N LYS A 24 -9.31 -1.93 -10.20
CA LYS A 24 -8.01 -1.36 -10.54
C LYS A 24 -8.21 -0.11 -11.40
N VAL A 25 -7.74 1.04 -10.94
CA VAL A 25 -7.86 2.32 -11.64
C VAL A 25 -6.54 2.80 -12.26
N GLY A 26 -5.41 2.22 -11.88
CA GLY A 26 -4.12 2.55 -12.47
C GLY A 26 -2.94 1.83 -11.82
N ASN A 27 -1.74 2.21 -12.25
CA ASN A 27 -0.48 1.86 -11.61
C ASN A 27 0.59 2.89 -12.00
N ASP A 28 1.67 2.90 -11.24
CA ASP A 28 2.85 3.69 -11.57
C ASP A 28 3.59 3.12 -12.81
N SER A 29 4.60 3.83 -13.32
CA SER A 29 5.31 3.41 -14.52
C SER A 29 6.11 2.10 -14.36
N THR A 30 6.44 1.72 -13.11
CA THR A 30 7.22 0.51 -12.84
C THR A 30 6.35 -0.72 -12.59
N GLY A 31 5.07 -0.52 -12.25
CA GLY A 31 4.13 -1.58 -11.89
C GLY A 31 4.25 -2.06 -10.44
N TRP A 32 5.13 -1.45 -9.64
CA TRP A 32 5.30 -1.76 -8.22
C TRP A 32 4.28 -1.07 -7.33
N THR A 33 3.56 -0.08 -7.85
CA THR A 33 2.49 0.60 -7.11
C THR A 33 1.21 0.53 -7.94
N ILE A 34 0.17 -0.10 -7.40
CA ILE A 34 -1.11 -0.34 -8.10
C ILE A 34 -2.23 0.35 -7.33
N TYR A 35 -3.11 1.02 -8.05
CA TYR A 35 -4.17 1.83 -7.49
C TYR A 35 -5.52 1.16 -7.66
N TYR A 36 -6.29 1.14 -6.58
CA TYR A 36 -7.58 0.47 -6.50
C TYR A 36 -8.64 1.38 -5.87
N THR A 37 -9.91 1.12 -6.16
CA THR A 37 -11.05 1.76 -5.50
C THR A 37 -12.18 0.76 -5.26
N ASP A 38 -12.93 0.94 -4.17
CA ASP A 38 -14.23 0.28 -3.96
C ASP A 38 -15.42 1.24 -4.18
N LYS A 39 -15.15 2.42 -4.79
CA LYS A 39 -16.04 3.58 -4.98
C LYS A 39 -16.31 4.41 -3.72
N THR A 40 -15.98 3.91 -2.54
CA THR A 40 -16.06 4.64 -1.26
C THR A 40 -14.68 5.05 -0.79
N ASN A 41 -13.72 4.14 -0.89
CA ASN A 41 -12.34 4.29 -0.49
C ASN A 41 -11.42 3.98 -1.66
N ASN A 42 -10.25 4.59 -1.62
CA ASN A 42 -9.14 4.35 -2.50
C ASN A 42 -8.05 3.60 -1.73
N TYR A 43 -7.36 2.75 -2.47
CA TYR A 43 -6.32 1.91 -1.93
C TYR A 43 -5.10 1.93 -2.82
N ILE A 44 -3.93 1.82 -2.20
CA ILE A 44 -2.67 1.69 -2.90
C ILE A 44 -2.05 0.37 -2.48
N MET A 45 -1.87 -0.53 -3.44
CA MET A 45 -1.08 -1.74 -3.28
C MET A 45 0.36 -1.45 -3.68
N PHE A 46 1.32 -1.85 -2.85
CA PHE A 46 2.73 -1.59 -3.09
C PHE A 46 3.60 -2.73 -2.55
N TYR A 47 4.84 -2.77 -3.04
CA TYR A 47 5.83 -3.79 -2.68
C TYR A 47 6.99 -3.12 -1.94
N PRO A 48 6.92 -3.00 -0.59
CA PRO A 48 7.92 -2.27 0.20
C PRO A 48 9.32 -2.87 0.10
N PHE A 49 9.43 -4.16 -0.25
CA PHE A 49 10.70 -4.90 -0.37
C PHE A 49 11.07 -5.19 -1.83
N SER A 50 10.57 -4.39 -2.78
CA SER A 50 10.77 -4.59 -4.23
C SER A 50 12.23 -4.60 -4.69
N GLU A 51 13.11 -3.98 -3.90
CA GLU A 51 14.57 -3.98 -4.11
C GLU A 51 15.25 -5.33 -3.83
N TYR A 52 14.58 -6.22 -3.08
CA TYR A 52 15.04 -7.58 -2.83
C TYR A 52 14.48 -8.52 -3.89
N HIS A 53 15.32 -9.40 -4.45
CA HIS A 53 14.95 -10.30 -5.54
C HIS A 53 13.65 -11.08 -5.22
N GLY A 54 12.60 -10.83 -6.01
CA GLY A 54 11.29 -11.49 -5.87
C GLY A 54 10.14 -10.56 -5.45
N GLY A 55 10.38 -9.26 -5.25
CA GLY A 55 9.31 -8.28 -4.99
C GLY A 55 8.77 -8.30 -3.54
N GLY A 56 8.88 -9.43 -2.86
CA GLY A 56 8.42 -9.62 -1.48
C GLY A 56 6.91 -9.65 -1.33
N GLN A 57 6.45 -9.66 -0.08
CA GLN A 57 5.03 -9.58 0.27
C GLN A 57 4.50 -8.18 -0.09
N SER A 58 3.40 -8.12 -0.84
CA SER A 58 2.70 -6.86 -1.11
C SER A 58 1.83 -6.44 0.06
N TYR A 59 1.71 -5.14 0.23
CA TYR A 59 0.89 -4.49 1.23
C TYR A 59 -0.11 -3.57 0.55
N LEU A 60 -1.17 -3.26 1.26
CA LEU A 60 -2.24 -2.40 0.80
C LEU A 60 -2.50 -1.36 1.88
N ILE A 61 -2.52 -0.09 1.49
CA ILE A 61 -2.90 1.02 2.35
C ILE A 61 -4.28 1.54 1.93
N ASN A 62 -5.20 1.64 2.89
CA ASN A 62 -6.47 2.33 2.70
C ASN A 62 -6.28 3.83 2.92
N ILE A 63 -6.31 4.61 1.84
CA ILE A 63 -6.18 6.07 1.89
C ILE A 63 -7.54 6.77 2.07
N ASN A 64 -8.61 6.02 2.34
CA ASN A 64 -10.00 6.48 2.43
C ASN A 64 -10.45 7.17 1.14
N ASP A 65 -11.26 8.22 1.21
CA ASP A 65 -11.77 8.99 0.08
C ASP A 65 -10.74 9.97 -0.53
N ASN A 66 -9.48 9.96 -0.06
CA ASN A 66 -8.44 10.82 -0.62
C ASN A 66 -8.18 10.51 -2.09
N GLU A 67 -8.00 11.55 -2.90
CA GLU A 67 -7.57 11.39 -4.30
C GLU A 67 -6.15 10.81 -4.33
N ILE A 68 -5.95 9.80 -5.18
CA ILE A 68 -4.74 8.97 -5.18
C ILE A 68 -3.49 9.78 -5.51
N ASN A 69 -3.53 10.63 -6.55
CA ASN A 69 -2.38 11.40 -6.97
C ASN A 69 -2.01 12.46 -5.94
N ASP A 70 -3.00 13.17 -5.39
CA ASP A 70 -2.81 14.14 -4.31
C ASP A 70 -2.21 13.49 -3.07
N TRP A 71 -2.68 12.29 -2.70
CA TRP A 71 -2.14 11.57 -1.55
C TRP A 71 -0.68 11.16 -1.78
N ILE A 72 -0.34 10.64 -2.97
CA ILE A 72 1.04 10.26 -3.32
C ILE A 72 1.97 11.48 -3.31
N MET A 73 1.55 12.61 -3.90
CA MET A 73 2.33 13.85 -3.89
C MET A 73 2.63 14.35 -2.47
N ASN A 74 1.68 14.19 -1.54
CA ASN A 74 1.84 14.57 -0.14
C ASN A 74 2.56 13.50 0.71
N ASN A 75 2.77 12.30 0.18
CA ASN A 75 3.42 11.18 0.87
C ASN A 75 4.47 10.50 -0.05
N PRO A 76 5.46 11.21 -0.60
CA PRO A 76 6.33 10.70 -1.66
C PRO A 76 7.24 9.53 -1.23
N HIS A 77 7.34 9.24 0.07
CA HIS A 77 8.21 8.20 0.63
C HIS A 77 7.45 7.17 1.45
N PHE A 78 6.12 7.08 1.31
CA PHE A 78 5.28 6.22 2.13
C PHE A 78 5.73 4.73 2.11
N GLU A 79 6.19 4.23 0.96
CA GLU A 79 6.65 2.84 0.81
C GLU A 79 7.84 2.55 1.72
N ASN A 80 8.82 3.46 1.75
CA ASN A 80 10.00 3.38 2.63
C ASN A 80 9.61 3.55 4.10
N GLU A 81 8.77 4.54 4.42
CA GLU A 81 8.34 4.79 5.80
C GLU A 81 7.54 3.63 6.39
N ILE A 82 6.76 2.93 5.57
CA ILE A 82 6.04 1.72 5.96
C ILE A 82 6.99 0.53 6.07
N ARG A 83 7.92 0.36 5.13
CA ARG A 83 8.98 -0.67 5.22
C ARG A 83 9.70 -0.60 6.56
N ASP A 84 10.19 0.58 6.93
CA ASP A 84 10.92 0.79 8.17
C ASP A 84 10.09 0.43 9.42
N GLN A 85 8.76 0.57 9.36
CA GLN A 85 7.86 0.15 10.43
C GLN A 85 7.68 -1.37 10.46
N ILE A 86 7.55 -2.01 9.29
CA ILE A 86 7.45 -3.47 9.18
C ILE A 86 8.71 -4.13 9.73
N GLU A 87 9.89 -3.65 9.35
CA GLU A 87 11.17 -4.16 9.83
C GLU A 87 11.31 -4.02 11.35
N LYS A 88 10.94 -2.86 11.92
CA LYS A 88 10.94 -2.65 13.37
C LYS A 88 10.00 -3.59 14.12
N ILE A 89 8.81 -3.88 13.59
CA ILE A 89 7.87 -4.82 14.21
C ILE A 89 8.43 -6.24 14.17
N ASN A 90 9.06 -6.61 13.05
CA ASN A 90 9.58 -7.96 12.83
C ASN A 90 10.97 -8.20 13.42
N GLY A 91 11.64 -7.15 13.92
CA GLY A 91 13.00 -7.24 14.47
C GLY A 91 14.06 -7.50 13.40
N LEU A 92 13.85 -6.97 12.19
CA LEU A 92 14.77 -7.03 11.05
C LEU A 92 15.75 -5.85 11.04
#